data_AF-A0AA92LYP1-F1
#
_entry.id   AF-A0AA92LYP1-F1
#
_cell.length_a   1.000
_cell.length_b   1.000
_cell.length_c   1.000
_cell.angle_alpha   90.00
_cell.angle_beta   90.00
_cell.angle_gamma   90.00
#
_symmetry.space_group_name_H-M   'P 1'
#
loop_
_entity.id
_entity.type
_entity.pdbx_description
1 polymer ?
#
loop_
_entity_poly.entity_id
_entity_poly.type
_entity_poly.pdbx_seq_one_letter_code
_entity_poly.pdbx_strand_id
1 'polypeptide(L)'
;MNIEQCWMRYLKAEQLMEQGHWPEAHRLYDDVLSNLPNHIHSALENAHTKPCQFVCLITGLRDACVAQSEILNKLGLQRDAFSTLNQTYALFQFLQLENHELIERVGHLLGQQSEDLLAHMAAFCSAQRNAQWMIELDHVTRAHEQFLHLQAMSSAKSSPSHLYN
;
A
#
# COMPACT_ATOMS: atom_id res chain seq x y z
N MET A 1 0.23 -18.06 -6.47
CA MET A 1 -0.59 -17.71 -7.66
C MET A 1 0.27 -16.93 -8.65
N ASN A 2 0.16 -17.16 -9.97
CA ASN A 2 0.93 -16.36 -10.94
C ASN A 2 0.32 -14.93 -11.10
N ILE A 3 1.02 -14.01 -11.76
CA ILE A 3 0.58 -12.61 -11.85
C ILE A 3 -0.73 -12.45 -12.66
N GLU A 4 -0.90 -13.24 -13.73
CA GLU A 4 -2.11 -13.21 -14.56
C GLU A 4 -3.35 -13.65 -13.77
N GLN A 5 -3.24 -14.71 -12.97
CA GLN A 5 -4.29 -15.16 -12.08
C GLN A 5 -4.59 -14.12 -11.00
N CYS A 6 -3.57 -13.46 -10.45
CA CYS A 6 -3.75 -12.37 -9.49
C CYS A 6 -4.59 -11.24 -10.10
N TRP A 7 -4.22 -10.82 -11.31
CA TRP A 7 -4.94 -9.77 -12.04
C TRP A 7 -6.38 -10.17 -12.39
N MET A 8 -6.60 -11.41 -12.84
CA MET A 8 -7.95 -11.92 -13.11
C MET A 8 -8.83 -11.94 -11.84
N ARG A 9 -8.27 -12.33 -10.69
CA ARG A 9 -8.99 -12.30 -9.41
C ARG A 9 -9.33 -10.87 -8.99
N TYR A 10 -8.39 -9.93 -9.15
CA TYR A 10 -8.62 -8.51 -8.87
C TYR A 10 -9.79 -7.95 -9.71
N LEU A 11 -9.74 -8.09 -11.03
CA LEU A 11 -10.80 -7.61 -11.93
C LEU A 11 -12.16 -8.26 -11.62
N LYS A 12 -12.14 -9.56 -11.27
CA LYS A 12 -13.38 -10.26 -10.89
C LYS A 12 -13.92 -9.77 -9.55
N ALA A 13 -13.05 -9.46 -8.60
CA ALA A 13 -13.43 -8.88 -7.31
C ALA A 13 -14.09 -7.50 -7.48
N GLU A 14 -13.53 -6.64 -8.33
CA GLU A 14 -14.11 -5.33 -8.68
C GLU A 14 -15.52 -5.49 -9.26
N GLN A 15 -15.70 -6.40 -10.23
CA GLN A 15 -17.01 -6.66 -10.82
C GLN A 15 -18.04 -7.13 -9.77
N LEU A 16 -17.63 -8.00 -8.84
CA LEU A 16 -18.50 -8.50 -7.78
C LEU A 16 -18.82 -7.41 -6.75
N MET A 17 -17.86 -6.54 -6.45
CA MET A 17 -18.04 -5.37 -5.59
C MET A 17 -19.12 -4.43 -6.14
N GLU A 18 -19.07 -4.11 -7.44
CA GLU A 18 -20.09 -3.30 -8.14
C GLU A 18 -21.49 -3.95 -8.12
N GLN A 19 -21.55 -5.28 -8.19
CA GLN A 19 -22.80 -6.05 -8.14
C GLN A 19 -23.34 -6.25 -6.72
N GLY A 20 -22.61 -5.83 -5.69
CA GLY A 20 -23.00 -6.03 -4.29
C GLY A 20 -22.69 -7.42 -3.71
N HIS A 21 -21.95 -8.27 -4.45
CA HIS A 21 -21.52 -9.60 -4.02
C HIS A 21 -20.26 -9.52 -3.13
N TRP A 22 -20.40 -8.87 -1.97
CA TRP A 22 -19.29 -8.56 -1.08
C TRP A 22 -18.56 -9.80 -0.52
N PRO A 23 -19.23 -10.90 -0.12
CA PRO A 23 -18.52 -12.09 0.40
C PRO A 23 -17.61 -12.75 -0.63
N GLU A 24 -18.02 -12.80 -1.90
CA GLU A 24 -17.22 -13.35 -2.99
C GLU A 24 -16.08 -12.41 -3.38
N ALA A 25 -16.36 -11.10 -3.48
CA ALA A 25 -15.34 -10.08 -3.71
C ALA A 25 -14.26 -10.11 -2.63
N HIS A 26 -14.68 -10.23 -1.36
CA HIS A 26 -13.79 -10.32 -0.20
C HIS A 26 -12.76 -11.44 -0.32
N ARG A 27 -13.19 -12.66 -0.72
CA ARG A 27 -12.29 -13.80 -0.89
C ARG A 27 -11.28 -13.57 -2.01
N LEU A 28 -11.72 -12.96 -3.11
CA LEU A 28 -10.86 -12.69 -4.25
C LEU A 28 -9.85 -11.57 -3.96
N TYR A 29 -10.25 -10.52 -3.24
CA TYR A 29 -9.32 -9.49 -2.78
C TYR A 29 -8.34 -10.06 -1.74
N ASP A 30 -8.78 -10.94 -0.83
CA ASP A 30 -7.89 -11.60 0.13
C ASP A 30 -6.79 -12.43 -0.57
N ASP A 31 -7.19 -13.17 -1.62
CA ASP A 31 -6.29 -13.89 -2.51
C ASP A 31 -5.27 -12.95 -3.19
N VAL A 32 -5.72 -11.78 -3.68
CA VAL A 32 -4.85 -10.77 -4.30
C VAL A 32 -3.87 -10.21 -3.29
N LEU A 33 -4.35 -9.74 -2.14
CA LEU A 33 -3.55 -9.13 -1.08
C LEU A 33 -2.51 -10.10 -0.51
N SER A 34 -2.80 -11.40 -0.49
CA SER A 34 -1.87 -12.44 -0.04
C SER A 34 -0.76 -12.76 -1.06
N ASN A 35 -0.94 -12.43 -2.35
CA ASN A 35 -0.01 -12.83 -3.41
C ASN A 35 0.70 -11.65 -4.08
N LEU A 36 0.05 -10.50 -4.23
CA LEU A 36 0.58 -9.35 -4.95
C LEU A 36 1.85 -8.75 -4.31
N PRO A 37 2.03 -8.73 -2.97
CA PRO A 37 3.30 -8.33 -2.35
C PRO A 37 4.50 -9.16 -2.83
N ASN A 38 4.33 -10.47 -3.03
CA ASN A 38 5.40 -11.33 -3.56
C ASN A 38 5.73 -10.97 -5.02
N HIS A 39 4.72 -10.64 -5.83
CA HIS A 39 4.94 -10.18 -7.21
C HIS A 39 5.65 -8.83 -7.26
N ILE A 40 5.38 -7.92 -6.33
CA ILE A 40 6.11 -6.66 -6.19
C ILE A 40 7.58 -6.94 -5.89
N HIS A 41 7.86 -7.83 -4.93
CA HIS A 41 9.24 -8.20 -4.59
C HIS A 41 9.97 -8.86 -5.77
N SER A 42 9.36 -9.85 -6.42
CA SER A 42 9.93 -10.50 -7.61
C SER A 42 10.13 -9.52 -8.79
N ALA A 43 9.32 -8.47 -8.88
CA ALA A 43 9.48 -7.45 -9.91
C ALA A 43 10.74 -6.59 -9.69
N LEU A 44 11.17 -6.39 -8.44
CA LEU A 44 12.44 -5.72 -8.12
C LEU A 44 13.65 -6.58 -8.51
N GLU A 45 13.58 -7.90 -8.31
CA GLU A 45 14.64 -8.83 -8.69
C GLU A 45 14.77 -9.02 -10.22
N ASN A 46 13.76 -8.62 -10.99
CA ASN A 46 13.73 -8.76 -12.43
C ASN A 46 14.23 -7.47 -13.13
N ALA A 47 15.43 -7.54 -13.70
CA ALA A 47 16.07 -6.45 -14.44
C ALA A 47 15.28 -5.94 -15.66
N HIS A 48 14.27 -6.70 -16.14
CA HIS A 48 13.42 -6.30 -17.26
C HIS A 48 12.12 -5.62 -16.83
N THR A 49 11.82 -5.55 -15.54
CA THR A 49 10.65 -4.83 -15.03
C THR A 49 10.76 -3.35 -15.38
N LYS A 50 9.78 -2.86 -16.14
CA LYS A 50 9.69 -1.44 -16.47
C LYS A 50 9.03 -0.67 -15.32
N PRO A 51 9.37 0.62 -15.12
CA PRO A 51 8.72 1.48 -14.13
C PRO A 51 7.19 1.45 -14.20
N CYS A 52 6.60 1.51 -15.40
CA CYS A 52 5.14 1.44 -15.55
C CYS A 52 4.54 0.11 -15.08
N GLN A 53 5.22 -1.02 -15.29
CA GLN A 53 4.75 -2.32 -14.83
C GLN A 53 4.77 -2.39 -13.30
N PHE A 54 5.84 -1.89 -12.70
CA PHE A 54 5.96 -1.82 -11.24
C PHE A 54 4.89 -0.92 -10.64
N VAL A 55 4.67 0.26 -11.23
CA VAL A 55 3.58 1.16 -10.86
C VAL A 55 2.22 0.45 -10.89
N CYS A 56 1.92 -0.33 -11.93
CA CYS A 56 0.67 -1.10 -11.98
C CYS A 56 0.52 -2.09 -10.82
N LEU A 57 1.60 -2.72 -10.35
CA LEU A 57 1.56 -3.61 -9.20
C LEU A 57 1.28 -2.85 -7.89
N ILE A 58 1.95 -1.71 -7.69
CA ILE A 58 1.75 -0.84 -6.53
C ILE A 58 0.32 -0.31 -6.49
N THR A 59 -0.17 0.26 -7.59
CA THR A 59 -1.55 0.76 -7.68
C THR A 59 -2.56 -0.36 -7.51
N GLY A 60 -2.37 -1.52 -8.16
CA GLY A 60 -3.26 -2.67 -7.98
C GLY A 60 -3.35 -3.14 -6.53
N LEU A 61 -2.24 -3.11 -5.79
CA LEU A 61 -2.24 -3.47 -4.36
C LEU A 61 -2.99 -2.44 -3.52
N ARG A 62 -2.74 -1.15 -3.75
CA ARG A 62 -3.43 -0.05 -3.06
C ARG A 62 -4.93 -0.11 -3.30
N ASP A 63 -5.36 -0.33 -4.53
CA ASP A 63 -6.76 -0.37 -4.93
C ASP A 63 -7.46 -1.58 -4.31
N ALA A 64 -6.85 -2.77 -4.39
CA ALA A 64 -7.36 -3.99 -3.77
C ALA A 64 -7.49 -3.84 -2.25
N CYS A 65 -6.51 -3.20 -1.62
CA CYS A 65 -6.47 -2.95 -0.19
C CYS A 65 -7.61 -2.03 0.27
N VAL A 66 -7.82 -0.91 -0.43
CA VAL A 66 -8.91 0.03 -0.13
C VAL A 66 -10.26 -0.65 -0.29
N ALA A 67 -10.49 -1.36 -1.42
CA ALA A 67 -11.74 -2.08 -1.66
C ALA A 67 -12.00 -3.16 -0.59
N GLN A 68 -10.98 -3.93 -0.21
CA GLN A 68 -11.08 -4.94 0.84
C GLN A 68 -11.42 -4.31 2.19
N SER A 69 -10.77 -3.19 2.54
CA SER A 69 -11.04 -2.45 3.77
C SER A 69 -12.49 -1.98 3.84
N GLU A 70 -13.03 -1.47 2.73
CA GLU A 70 -14.45 -1.08 2.65
C GLU A 70 -15.39 -2.27 2.87
N ILE A 71 -15.11 -3.43 2.27
CA ILE A 71 -15.91 -4.64 2.49
C ILE A 71 -15.84 -5.07 3.96
N LEU A 72 -14.64 -5.17 4.53
CA LEU A 72 -14.43 -5.57 5.92
C LEU A 72 -15.15 -4.62 6.87
N ASN A 73 -15.11 -3.30 6.62
CA ASN A 73 -15.82 -2.31 7.42
C ASN A 73 -17.35 -2.51 7.32
N LYS A 74 -17.90 -2.76 6.13
CA LYS A 74 -19.33 -3.07 5.93
C LYS A 74 -19.76 -4.35 6.64
N LEU A 75 -18.87 -5.34 6.74
CA LEU A 75 -19.10 -6.59 7.46
C LEU A 75 -18.93 -6.47 8.99
N GLY A 76 -18.58 -5.28 9.49
CA GLY A 76 -18.35 -5.06 10.92
C GLY A 76 -17.00 -5.58 11.42
N LEU A 77 -16.05 -5.84 10.52
CA LEU A 77 -14.70 -6.31 10.80
C LEU A 77 -13.73 -5.11 10.79
N GLN A 78 -13.97 -4.11 11.64
CA GLN A 78 -13.23 -2.84 11.59
C GLN A 78 -11.73 -3.00 11.85
N ARG A 79 -11.35 -3.92 12.74
CA ARG A 79 -9.93 -4.22 13.03
C ARG A 79 -9.21 -4.75 11.80
N ASP A 80 -9.84 -5.68 11.10
CA ASP A 80 -9.25 -6.26 9.89
C ASP A 80 -9.22 -5.20 8.78
N ALA A 81 -10.27 -4.39 8.64
CA ALA A 81 -10.33 -3.29 7.68
C ALA A 81 -9.16 -2.30 7.85
N PHE A 82 -8.90 -1.86 9.09
CA PHE A 82 -7.78 -0.98 9.40
C PHE A 82 -6.43 -1.67 9.21
N SER A 83 -6.32 -2.93 9.64
CA SER A 83 -5.10 -3.73 9.50
C SER A 83 -4.69 -3.89 8.04
N THR A 84 -5.64 -4.16 7.14
CA THR A 84 -5.39 -4.26 5.69
C THR A 84 -4.79 -2.97 5.12
N LEU A 85 -5.35 -1.80 5.48
CA LEU A 85 -4.81 -0.49 5.09
C LEU A 85 -3.40 -0.29 5.63
N ASN A 86 -3.22 -0.49 6.94
CA ASN A 86 -1.96 -0.23 7.61
C ASN A 86 -0.81 -1.16 7.13
N GLN A 87 -1.10 -2.42 6.84
CA GLN A 87 -0.11 -3.36 6.29
C GLN A 87 0.37 -2.95 4.90
N THR A 88 -0.55 -2.52 4.04
CA THR A 88 -0.22 -2.07 2.68
C THR A 88 0.57 -0.77 2.73
N TYR A 89 0.16 0.15 3.59
CA TYR A 89 0.87 1.39 3.86
C TYR A 89 2.31 1.14 4.35
N ALA A 90 2.49 0.27 5.33
CA ALA A 90 3.80 -0.08 5.86
C ALA A 90 4.69 -0.71 4.78
N LEU A 91 4.15 -1.59 3.93
CA LEU A 91 4.90 -2.16 2.79
C LEU A 91 5.42 -1.05 1.87
N PHE A 92 4.60 -0.06 1.52
CA PHE A 92 5.05 1.04 0.66
C PHE A 92 6.13 1.88 1.32
N GLN A 93 6.02 2.17 2.62
CA GLN A 93 7.08 2.85 3.37
C GLN A 93 8.39 2.06 3.33
N PHE A 94 8.37 0.73 3.53
CA PHE A 94 9.58 -0.08 3.47
C PHE A 94 10.19 -0.10 2.06
N LEU A 95 9.37 -0.23 1.02
CA LEU A 95 9.84 -0.16 -0.36
C LEU A 95 10.54 1.17 -0.65
N GLN A 96 10.05 2.30 -0.11
CA GLN A 96 10.69 3.62 -0.28
C GLN A 96 12.06 3.75 0.40
N LEU A 97 12.41 2.85 1.33
CA LEU A 97 13.73 2.82 1.96
C LEU A 97 14.72 1.93 1.21
N GLU A 98 14.26 1.13 0.25
CA GLU A 98 15.13 0.26 -0.51
C GLU A 98 16.00 1.06 -1.48
N ASN A 99 17.30 0.78 -1.45
CA ASN A 99 18.26 1.35 -2.39
C ASN A 99 18.21 0.55 -3.72
N HIS A 100 17.22 0.87 -4.55
CA HIS A 100 16.99 0.19 -5.82
C HIS A 100 16.61 1.18 -6.92
N GLU A 101 17.24 1.10 -8.09
CA GLU A 101 17.03 2.05 -9.20
C GLU A 101 15.55 2.16 -9.62
N LEU A 102 14.84 1.04 -9.66
CA LEU A 102 13.40 1.03 -9.98
C LEU A 102 12.58 1.82 -8.94
N ILE A 103 12.93 1.70 -7.65
CA ILE A 103 12.28 2.42 -6.55
C ILE A 103 12.58 3.92 -6.67
N GLU A 104 13.82 4.31 -6.94
CA GLU A 104 14.18 5.71 -7.15
C GLU A 104 13.37 6.33 -8.30
N ARG A 105 13.22 5.60 -9.42
CA ARG A 105 12.46 6.05 -10.58
C ARG A 105 10.96 6.21 -10.31
N VAL A 106 10.39 5.42 -9.40
CA VAL A 106 8.95 5.49 -9.05
C VAL A 106 8.69 6.19 -7.72
N GLY A 107 9.72 6.71 -7.05
CA GLY A 107 9.67 7.10 -5.64
C GLY A 107 8.61 8.16 -5.32
N HIS A 108 8.43 9.14 -6.21
CA HIS A 108 7.36 10.14 -6.06
C HIS A 108 5.97 9.49 -6.05
N LEU A 109 5.71 8.56 -6.98
CA LEU A 109 4.41 7.87 -7.02
C LEU A 109 4.23 6.99 -5.79
N LEU A 110 5.25 6.23 -5.40
CA LEU A 110 5.18 5.38 -4.22
C LEU A 110 4.90 6.20 -2.95
N GLY A 111 5.49 7.40 -2.83
CA GLY A 111 5.18 8.34 -1.75
C GLY A 111 3.75 8.83 -1.80
N GLN A 112 3.26 9.24 -2.97
CA GLN A 112 1.86 9.63 -3.13
C GLN A 112 0.90 8.51 -2.73
N GLN A 113 1.18 7.26 -3.11
CA GLN A 113 0.35 6.10 -2.76
C GLN A 113 0.35 5.84 -1.25
N SER A 114 1.48 6.07 -0.55
CA SER A 114 1.55 6.01 0.92
C SER A 114 0.69 7.10 1.57
N GLU A 115 0.76 8.34 1.08
CA GLU A 115 -0.08 9.45 1.57
C GLU A 115 -1.58 9.18 1.36
N ASP A 116 -1.95 8.66 0.19
CA ASP A 116 -3.34 8.31 -0.13
C ASP A 116 -3.86 7.23 0.85
N LEU A 117 -3.05 6.22 1.17
CA LEU A 117 -3.40 5.20 2.17
C LEU A 117 -3.52 5.79 3.59
N LEU A 118 -2.64 6.74 3.96
CA LEU A 118 -2.75 7.45 5.23
C LEU A 118 -4.05 8.26 5.31
N ALA A 119 -4.43 8.94 4.23
CA ALA A 119 -5.70 9.64 4.12
C ALA A 119 -6.90 8.69 4.23
N HIS A 120 -6.84 7.50 3.61
CA HIS A 120 -7.85 6.46 3.77
C HIS A 120 -7.96 5.97 5.22
N MET A 121 -6.84 5.76 5.92
CA MET A 121 -6.85 5.41 7.35
C MET A 121 -7.44 6.55 8.21
N ALA A 122 -7.12 7.81 7.91
CA ALA A 122 -7.68 8.95 8.62
C ALA A 122 -9.20 9.05 8.42
N ALA A 123 -9.68 8.92 7.18
CA ALA A 123 -11.10 8.89 6.86
C ALA A 123 -11.80 7.73 7.56
N PHE A 124 -11.21 6.52 7.51
CA PHE A 124 -11.73 5.34 8.20
C PHE A 124 -11.92 5.63 9.70
N CYS A 125 -10.87 6.08 10.40
CA CYS A 125 -10.90 6.32 11.84
C CYS A 125 -11.90 7.41 12.23
N SER A 126 -11.95 8.51 11.48
CA SER A 126 -12.89 9.61 11.74
C SER A 126 -14.36 9.22 11.58
N ALA A 127 -14.65 8.26 10.70
CA ALA A 127 -16.00 7.74 10.50
C ALA A 127 -16.45 6.79 11.63
N GLN A 128 -15.53 6.29 12.46
CA GLN A 128 -15.87 5.40 13.56
C GLN A 128 -16.41 6.18 14.77
N ARG A 129 -17.51 5.70 15.35
CA ARG A 129 -18.08 6.27 16.60
C ARG A 129 -17.36 5.77 17.86
N ASN A 130 -16.04 5.65 17.81
CA ASN A 130 -15.22 5.14 18.91
C ASN A 130 -13.87 5.86 18.94
N ALA A 131 -13.57 6.51 20.06
CA ALA A 131 -12.36 7.30 20.27
C ALA A 131 -11.05 6.48 20.16
N GLN A 132 -11.09 5.16 20.35
CA GLN A 132 -9.93 4.29 20.17
C GLN A 132 -9.32 4.43 18.77
N TRP A 133 -10.14 4.64 17.74
CA TRP A 133 -9.65 4.77 16.37
C TRP A 133 -8.86 6.07 16.13
N MET A 134 -9.17 7.13 16.89
CA MET A 134 -8.36 8.34 16.85
C MET A 134 -6.99 8.13 17.50
N ILE A 135 -6.90 7.25 18.51
CA ILE A 135 -5.62 6.84 19.10
C ILE A 135 -4.80 6.01 18.09
N GLU A 136 -5.44 5.07 17.39
CA GLU A 136 -4.75 4.29 16.33
C GLU A 136 -4.25 5.21 15.20
N LEU A 137 -5.05 6.19 14.77
CA LEU A 137 -4.64 7.16 13.76
C LEU A 137 -3.45 8.00 14.23
N ASP A 138 -3.47 8.45 15.48
CA ASP A 138 -2.38 9.21 16.10
C ASP A 138 -1.08 8.39 16.18
N HIS A 139 -1.17 7.09 16.47
CA HIS A 139 -0.03 6.17 16.40
C HIS A 139 0.57 6.10 14.98
N VAL A 140 -0.27 5.89 13.97
CA VAL A 140 0.18 5.80 12.58
C VAL A 140 0.76 7.13 12.09
N THR A 141 0.16 8.25 12.46
CA THR A 141 0.63 9.60 12.08
C THR A 141 2.00 9.89 12.67
N ARG A 142 2.24 9.58 13.94
CA ARG A 142 3.59 9.71 14.53
C ARG A 142 4.62 8.80 13.86
N ALA A 143 4.24 7.57 13.55
CA ALA A 143 5.13 6.66 12.82
C ALA A 143 5.46 7.20 11.40
N HIS A 144 4.48 7.82 10.73
CA HIS A 144 4.66 8.50 9.46
C HIS A 144 5.69 9.66 9.57
N GLU A 145 5.54 10.54 10.56
CA GLU A 145 6.48 11.65 10.77
C GLU A 145 7.92 11.15 11.01
N GLN A 146 8.09 10.10 11.81
CA GLN A 146 9.38 9.47 12.04
C GLN A 146 9.96 8.88 10.75
N PHE A 147 9.13 8.25 9.92
CA PHE A 147 9.54 7.74 8.62
C PHE A 147 10.03 8.85 7.69
N LEU A 148 9.34 9.99 7.61
CA LEU A 148 9.78 11.14 6.80
C LEU A 148 11.16 11.64 7.24
N HIS A 149 11.44 11.65 8.55
CA HIS A 149 12.78 11.98 9.05
C HIS A 149 13.84 10.97 8.60
N LEU A 150 13.54 9.66 8.67
CA LEU A 150 14.45 8.62 8.19
C LEU A 150 14.73 8.75 6.69
N GLN A 151 13.70 9.02 5.90
CA GLN A 151 13.82 9.21 4.45
C GLN A 151 14.70 10.42 4.12
N ALA A 152 14.47 11.56 4.77
CA ALA A 152 15.29 12.76 4.59
C ALA A 152 16.77 12.52 4.96
N MET A 153 17.04 11.78 6.04
CA MET A 153 18.40 11.40 6.43
C MET A 153 19.07 10.46 5.42
N SER A 154 18.31 9.54 4.81
CA SER A 154 18.81 8.65 3.76
C SER A 154 19.23 9.43 2.52
N SER A 155 18.37 10.34 2.05
CA SER A 155 18.65 11.21 0.90
C SER A 155 19.82 12.18 1.14
N ALA A 156 20.01 12.65 2.38
CA ALA A 156 21.15 13.49 2.73
C ALA A 156 22.49 12.73 2.67
N LYS A 157 22.50 11.42 2.97
CA LYS A 157 23.71 10.57 2.89
C LYS A 157 24.08 10.17 1.47
N SER A 158 23.12 10.10 0.54
CA SER A 158 23.37 9.76 -0.87
C SER A 158 23.84 10.96 -1.70
N SER A 159 23.77 12.18 -1.16
CA SER A 159 24.37 13.36 -1.78
C SER A 159 25.88 13.35 -1.52
N PRO A 160 26.75 13.20 -2.54
CA PRO A 160 28.18 13.30 -2.32
C PRO A 160 28.49 14.72 -1.85
N SER A 161 29.19 14.84 -0.73
CA SER A 161 29.91 16.04 -0.33
C SER A 161 31.03 16.33 -1.34
N HIS A 162 30.66 16.76 -2.55
CA HIS A 162 31.55 17.46 -3.47
C HIS A 162 31.73 18.91 -3.00
N LEU A 163 32.36 19.06 -1.84
CA LEU A 163 33.03 20.28 -1.44
C LEU A 163 34.38 19.85 -0.88
N TYR A 164 35.45 20.44 -1.45
CA TYR A 164 36.88 20.28 -1.16
C TYR A 164 37.64 19.16 -1.90
N ASN A 165 38.09 19.45 -3.13
CA ASN A 165 39.44 20.01 -3.41
C ASN A 165 39.62 20.28 -4.90
#